data_AF-A0A2M7AZR4-F1
#
_entry.id   AF-A0A2M7AZR4-F1
#
_cell.length_a   1.000
_cell.length_b   1.000
_cell.length_c   1.000
_cell.angle_alpha   90.00
_cell.angle_beta   90.00
_cell.angle_gamma   90.00
#
_symmetry.space_group_name_H-M   'P 1'
#
loop_
_entity.id
_entity.type
_entity.pdbx_description
1 polymer ?
#
loop_
_entity_poly.entity_id
_entity_poly.type
_entity_poly.pdbx_seq_one_letter_code
_entity_poly.pdbx_strand_id
1 'polypeptide(L)'
;MIKRFLILTFHFLLLTFINASDLTVTFINVGQVGDSILIQTPLNKNILIDGGLWYAGEKNIAPVLRNKNIEKIDTVILTHPHGDHYGGLEYILKNFKVVEVLTDGIVSPVEPYQDFLLEVKKSGAAYKIVAVGEKYDWGGCEATVLNSKNEILYSTEAYNNHSVVIKLTHGKNSFLFTGDIEKEAENFLQSNYDIKSTVLKIPHHGSSSSSTYKFLKKVAPKIAVLTVGYPNDYGLPVLSTLEKYKQLNIKLYRTDIDGNIEIISDGKAIKINMEKKSDINRYSASVSTFSTNYDDFWMYMDNGWFLVRDKKFEEAVVELKRAVVINPNSADAHSKLGYAYKKINNSVLAETEFLKAISLNAQEYYARIHLGLMYYFDDKSDAAVTLFKKALEVEPQGRYTDLLKEKIEEIEQRK
;
A
#
# COMPACT_ATOMS: atom_id res chain seq x y z
N MET A 1 -76.27 39.22 -14.33
CA MET A 1 -75.20 39.25 -13.30
C MET A 1 -74.65 37.85 -13.13
N ILE A 2 -73.52 37.53 -13.78
CA ILE A 2 -72.84 36.23 -13.65
C ILE A 2 -71.60 36.48 -12.78
N LYS A 3 -71.62 36.00 -11.54
CA LYS A 3 -70.46 36.07 -10.64
C LYS A 3 -69.47 34.96 -11.05
N ARG A 4 -68.33 35.36 -11.62
CA ARG A 4 -67.19 34.46 -11.85
C ARG A 4 -66.48 34.21 -10.51
N PHE A 5 -66.45 32.97 -10.05
CA PHE A 5 -65.58 32.53 -8.96
C PHE A 5 -64.18 32.28 -9.51
N LEU A 6 -63.20 33.01 -8.98
CA LEU A 6 -61.78 32.78 -9.26
C LEU A 6 -61.31 31.67 -8.31
N ILE A 7 -61.03 30.48 -8.83
CA ILE A 7 -60.40 29.39 -8.06
C ILE A 7 -58.90 29.63 -8.13
N LEU A 8 -58.32 30.17 -7.05
CA LEU A 8 -56.87 30.16 -6.85
C LEU A 8 -56.44 28.75 -6.44
N THR A 9 -55.80 28.02 -7.35
CA THR A 9 -55.11 26.77 -7.03
C THR A 9 -53.73 27.10 -6.45
N PHE A 10 -53.64 27.08 -5.11
CA PHE A 10 -52.38 27.21 -4.39
C PHE A 10 -51.52 25.95 -4.66
N HIS A 11 -50.56 26.04 -5.57
CA HIS A 11 -49.53 25.02 -5.74
C HIS A 11 -48.54 25.16 -4.58
N PHE A 12 -48.72 24.34 -3.55
CA PHE A 12 -47.75 24.20 -2.46
C PHE A 12 -46.52 23.49 -3.03
N LEU A 13 -45.51 24.27 -3.43
CA LEU A 13 -44.20 23.74 -3.77
C LEU A 13 -43.58 23.25 -2.45
N LEU A 14 -43.76 21.96 -2.13
CA LEU A 14 -43.06 21.31 -1.03
C LEU A 14 -41.57 21.29 -1.42
N LEU A 15 -40.85 22.35 -1.08
CA LEU A 15 -39.39 22.33 -1.00
C LEU A 15 -39.06 21.36 0.13
N THR A 16 -38.97 20.07 -0.19
CA THR A 16 -38.31 19.11 0.68
C THR A 16 -36.86 19.59 0.78
N PHE A 17 -36.55 20.26 1.87
CA PHE A 17 -35.16 20.40 2.30
C PHE A 17 -34.66 18.98 2.52
N ILE A 18 -34.00 18.41 1.51
CA ILE A 18 -33.17 17.23 1.69
C ILE A 18 -32.10 17.71 2.66
N ASN A 19 -32.27 17.37 3.95
CA ASN A 19 -31.17 17.48 4.90
C ASN A 19 -30.11 16.50 4.40
N ALA A 20 -29.16 17.02 3.62
CA ALA A 20 -28.06 16.25 3.09
C ALA A 20 -27.33 15.63 4.28
N SER A 21 -27.14 14.31 4.25
CA SER A 21 -26.38 13.61 5.29
C SER A 21 -24.91 14.01 5.20
N ASP A 22 -24.15 13.74 6.25
CA ASP A 22 -22.70 13.98 6.22
C ASP A 22 -22.01 13.02 5.23
N LEU A 23 -20.91 13.47 4.64
CA LEU A 23 -19.98 12.57 3.96
C LEU A 23 -19.27 11.73 5.02
N THR A 24 -19.33 10.41 4.90
CA THR A 24 -18.58 9.47 5.76
C THR A 24 -17.57 8.69 4.93
N VAL A 25 -16.29 8.78 5.29
CA VAL A 25 -15.19 8.02 4.69
C VAL A 25 -14.66 7.04 5.72
N THR A 26 -14.86 5.74 5.50
CA THR A 26 -14.41 4.66 6.38
C THR A 26 -13.18 3.98 5.78
N PHE A 27 -12.04 4.11 6.44
CA PHE A 27 -10.85 3.33 6.14
C PHE A 27 -10.97 2.01 6.90
N ILE A 28 -11.17 0.92 6.16
CA ILE A 28 -11.45 -0.40 6.72
C ILE A 28 -10.11 -1.04 7.10
N ASN A 29 -10.00 -1.55 8.32
CA ASN A 29 -8.89 -2.42 8.70
C ASN A 29 -9.07 -3.78 8.01
N VAL A 30 -8.29 -4.01 6.95
CA VAL A 30 -8.33 -5.21 6.12
C VAL A 30 -7.37 -6.32 6.57
N GLY A 31 -6.71 -6.17 7.73
CA GLY A 31 -5.63 -7.07 8.15
C GLY A 31 -4.28 -6.67 7.53
N GLN A 32 -3.37 -7.65 7.37
CA GLN A 32 -1.94 -7.53 7.03
C GLN A 32 -1.51 -6.23 6.32
N VAL A 33 -1.89 -6.05 5.05
CA VAL A 33 -1.62 -4.87 4.22
C VAL A 33 -2.75 -4.72 3.19
N GLY A 34 -2.89 -3.53 2.63
CA GLY A 34 -3.85 -3.25 1.58
C GLY A 34 -4.80 -2.11 1.90
N ASP A 35 -5.51 -1.66 0.86
CA ASP A 35 -6.52 -0.64 0.97
C ASP A 35 -7.93 -1.23 0.90
N SER A 36 -8.81 -0.73 1.74
CA SER A 36 -10.24 -0.69 1.42
C SER A 36 -10.88 0.50 2.09
N ILE A 37 -11.50 1.36 1.28
CA ILE A 37 -12.05 2.64 1.73
C ILE A 37 -13.48 2.77 1.23
N LEU A 38 -14.42 2.78 2.17
CA LEU A 38 -15.83 2.98 1.89
C LEU A 38 -16.20 4.46 2.03
N ILE A 39 -16.74 5.05 0.98
CA ILE A 39 -17.24 6.42 0.94
C ILE A 39 -18.77 6.36 0.85
N GLN A 40 -19.44 6.91 1.84
CA GLN A 40 -20.89 7.09 1.87
C GLN A 40 -21.21 8.58 1.77
N THR A 41 -21.91 8.96 0.72
CA THR A 41 -22.05 10.38 0.34
C THR A 41 -23.34 11.00 0.86
N PRO A 42 -23.45 12.34 0.89
CA PRO A 42 -24.64 13.06 1.36
C PRO A 42 -25.96 12.68 0.66
N LEU A 43 -25.90 12.16 -0.57
CA LEU A 43 -27.06 11.69 -1.34
C LEU A 43 -27.05 10.17 -1.52
N ASN A 44 -26.57 9.44 -0.50
CA ASN A 44 -26.66 7.99 -0.35
C ASN A 44 -25.98 7.18 -1.48
N LYS A 45 -24.89 7.69 -2.05
CA LYS A 45 -24.01 6.89 -2.91
C LYS A 45 -23.01 6.12 -2.06
N ASN A 46 -22.78 4.86 -2.43
CA ASN A 46 -21.75 4.02 -1.82
C ASN A 46 -20.63 3.78 -2.83
N ILE A 47 -19.43 4.24 -2.51
CA ILE A 47 -18.22 4.04 -3.33
C ILE A 47 -17.23 3.23 -2.51
N LEU A 48 -16.67 2.17 -3.08
CA LEU A 48 -15.64 1.35 -2.47
C LEU A 48 -14.35 1.49 -3.27
N ILE A 49 -13.29 2.00 -2.65
CA ILE A 49 -11.94 2.03 -3.23
C ILE A 49 -11.16 0.85 -2.66
N ASP A 50 -10.70 -0.03 -3.54
CA ASP A 50 -9.90 -1.22 -3.25
C ASP A 50 -10.55 -2.22 -2.25
N GLY A 51 -9.97 -3.41 -2.17
CA GLY A 51 -10.54 -4.59 -1.54
C GLY A 51 -9.61 -5.33 -0.58
N GLY A 52 -8.41 -4.83 -0.29
CA GLY A 52 -7.44 -5.54 0.53
C GLY A 52 -6.98 -6.85 -0.12
N LEU A 53 -6.31 -7.70 0.66
CA LEU A 53 -5.96 -9.07 0.28
C LEU A 53 -7.19 -9.95 0.06
N TRP A 54 -7.00 -11.10 -0.59
CA TRP A 54 -8.05 -12.05 -0.99
C TRP A 54 -9.07 -12.42 0.11
N TYR A 55 -8.66 -12.47 1.38
CA TYR A 55 -9.56 -12.80 2.49
C TYR A 55 -10.36 -11.60 3.01
N ALA A 56 -9.94 -10.37 2.71
CA ALA A 56 -10.47 -9.15 3.32
C ALA A 56 -11.91 -8.87 2.88
N GLY A 57 -12.27 -9.26 1.65
CA GLY A 57 -13.64 -9.13 1.13
C GLY A 57 -14.68 -9.77 2.05
N GLU A 58 -14.45 -11.03 2.43
CA GLU A 58 -15.35 -11.78 3.31
C GLU A 58 -15.19 -11.39 4.78
N LYS A 59 -13.95 -11.28 5.26
CA LYS A 59 -13.65 -11.20 6.70
C LYS A 59 -13.71 -9.78 7.26
N ASN A 60 -13.52 -8.76 6.43
CA ASN A 60 -13.33 -7.38 6.88
C ASN A 60 -14.35 -6.44 6.22
N ILE A 61 -14.44 -6.46 4.89
CA ILE A 61 -15.23 -5.50 4.11
C ILE A 61 -16.72 -5.83 4.18
N ALA A 62 -17.12 -7.07 3.88
CA ALA A 62 -18.52 -7.47 3.89
C ALA A 62 -19.22 -7.26 5.25
N PRO A 63 -18.58 -7.53 6.42
CA PRO A 63 -19.14 -7.19 7.71
C PRO A 63 -19.41 -5.69 7.89
N VAL A 64 -18.49 -4.82 7.45
CA VAL A 64 -18.68 -3.36 7.50
C VAL A 64 -19.85 -2.92 6.62
N LEU A 65 -19.92 -3.42 5.39
CA LEU A 65 -21.01 -3.12 4.45
C LEU A 65 -22.38 -3.57 5.02
N ARG A 66 -22.47 -4.80 5.53
CA ARG A 66 -23.71 -5.35 6.11
C ARG A 66 -24.14 -4.59 7.37
N ASN A 67 -23.20 -4.24 8.25
CA ASN A 67 -23.50 -3.44 9.45
C ASN A 67 -24.02 -2.03 9.10
N LYS A 68 -23.65 -1.51 7.93
CA LYS A 68 -24.15 -0.24 7.38
C LYS A 68 -25.39 -0.41 6.50
N ASN A 69 -25.98 -1.61 6.44
CA ASN A 69 -27.12 -1.96 5.58
C ASN A 69 -26.89 -1.65 4.09
N ILE A 70 -25.66 -1.83 3.61
CA ILE A 70 -25.29 -1.62 2.21
C ILE A 70 -25.47 -2.93 1.45
N GLU A 71 -26.46 -2.98 0.56
CA GLU A 71 -26.65 -4.09 -0.38
C GLU A 71 -26.16 -3.74 -1.80
N LYS A 72 -26.03 -2.43 -2.09
CA LYS A 72 -25.63 -1.90 -3.39
C LYS A 72 -24.44 -0.95 -3.26
N ILE A 73 -23.42 -1.19 -4.07
CA ILE A 73 -22.27 -0.32 -4.25
C ILE A 73 -22.44 0.36 -5.62
N ASP A 74 -22.52 1.69 -5.63
CA ASP A 74 -22.67 2.47 -6.86
C ASP A 74 -21.38 2.42 -7.68
N THR A 75 -20.21 2.47 -7.04
CA THR A 75 -18.93 2.48 -7.75
C THR A 75 -17.91 1.68 -6.94
N VAL A 76 -17.28 0.69 -7.56
CA VAL A 76 -16.02 0.10 -7.08
C VAL A 76 -14.88 0.74 -7.87
N ILE A 77 -13.79 1.07 -7.20
CA ILE A 77 -12.60 1.63 -7.82
C ILE A 77 -11.45 0.71 -7.45
N LEU A 78 -10.78 0.15 -8.45
CA LEU A 78 -9.49 -0.49 -8.27
C LEU A 78 -8.40 0.50 -8.65
N THR A 79 -7.52 0.83 -7.71
CA THR A 79 -6.46 1.80 -7.96
C THR A 79 -5.40 1.26 -8.91
N HIS A 80 -4.92 0.03 -8.70
CA HIS A 80 -3.91 -0.65 -9.50
C HIS A 80 -3.94 -2.18 -9.25
N PRO A 81 -3.29 -3.01 -10.09
CA PRO A 81 -3.52 -4.46 -10.09
C PRO A 81 -2.65 -5.27 -9.09
N HIS A 82 -2.37 -4.74 -7.90
CA HIS A 82 -1.73 -5.51 -6.82
C HIS A 82 -2.74 -6.23 -5.92
N GLY A 83 -2.34 -7.41 -5.41
CA GLY A 83 -3.22 -8.37 -4.72
C GLY A 83 -3.83 -7.85 -3.42
N ASP A 84 -3.19 -6.91 -2.76
CA ASP A 84 -3.66 -6.20 -1.58
C ASP A 84 -4.59 -5.01 -1.91
N HIS A 85 -4.91 -4.81 -3.20
CA HIS A 85 -5.89 -3.83 -3.67
C HIS A 85 -7.07 -4.50 -4.37
N TYR A 86 -6.85 -5.47 -5.26
CA TYR A 86 -7.98 -6.16 -5.93
C TYR A 86 -8.50 -7.37 -5.15
N GLY A 87 -7.70 -7.95 -4.25
CA GLY A 87 -7.90 -9.31 -3.74
C GLY A 87 -9.30 -9.57 -3.18
N GLY A 88 -9.77 -8.73 -2.25
CA GLY A 88 -11.10 -8.90 -1.66
C GLY A 88 -12.26 -8.49 -2.57
N LEU A 89 -12.01 -7.82 -3.70
CA LEU A 89 -13.08 -7.32 -4.58
C LEU A 89 -13.84 -8.47 -5.27
N GLU A 90 -13.21 -9.62 -5.51
CA GLU A 90 -13.88 -10.79 -6.08
C GLU A 90 -15.05 -11.23 -5.19
N TYR A 91 -14.84 -11.32 -3.86
CA TYR A 91 -15.92 -11.64 -2.93
C TYR A 91 -17.02 -10.59 -2.96
N ILE A 92 -16.65 -9.30 -3.05
CA ILE A 92 -17.61 -8.20 -3.09
C ILE A 92 -18.49 -8.27 -4.34
N LEU A 93 -17.90 -8.49 -5.50
CA LEU A 93 -18.63 -8.62 -6.78
C LEU A 93 -19.61 -9.81 -6.78
N LYS A 94 -19.26 -10.92 -6.11
CA LYS A 94 -20.13 -12.09 -5.98
C LYS A 94 -21.32 -11.89 -5.05
N ASN A 95 -21.16 -11.06 -4.02
CA ASN A 95 -22.09 -11.01 -2.88
C ASN A 95 -22.85 -9.69 -2.72
N PHE A 96 -22.45 -8.64 -3.45
CA PHE A 96 -23.09 -7.32 -3.40
C PHE A 96 -23.42 -6.85 -4.81
N LYS A 97 -24.48 -6.06 -4.95
CA LYS A 97 -24.82 -5.46 -6.24
C LYS A 97 -23.85 -4.31 -6.53
N VAL A 98 -22.94 -4.50 -7.48
CA VAL A 98 -22.03 -3.45 -7.96
C VAL A 98 -22.57 -2.87 -9.28
N VAL A 99 -22.67 -1.54 -9.36
CA VAL A 99 -23.19 -0.87 -10.58
C VAL A 99 -22.08 -0.65 -11.59
N GLU A 100 -20.92 -0.15 -11.17
CA GLU A 100 -19.75 0.02 -12.03
C GLU A 100 -18.43 -0.24 -11.31
N VAL A 101 -17.42 -0.60 -12.09
CA VAL A 101 -16.02 -0.79 -11.68
C VAL A 101 -15.15 0.15 -12.50
N LEU A 102 -14.41 1.01 -11.81
CA LEU A 102 -13.46 1.96 -12.39
C LEU A 102 -12.03 1.45 -12.15
N THR A 103 -11.17 1.53 -13.16
CA THR A 103 -9.77 1.07 -13.08
C THR A 103 -8.83 2.01 -13.85
N ASP A 104 -7.52 1.87 -13.64
CA ASP A 104 -6.48 2.47 -14.50
C ASP A 104 -6.37 1.77 -15.87
N GLY A 105 -6.93 0.56 -16.00
CA GLY A 105 -6.93 -0.25 -17.21
C GLY A 105 -5.65 -1.04 -17.43
N ILE A 106 -4.72 -1.08 -16.46
CA ILE A 106 -3.56 -1.98 -16.52
C ILE A 106 -3.99 -3.38 -16.12
N VAL A 107 -3.47 -4.37 -16.85
CA VAL A 107 -3.79 -5.78 -16.62
C VAL A 107 -2.55 -6.48 -16.11
N SER A 108 -2.64 -7.04 -14.90
CA SER A 108 -1.61 -7.95 -14.38
C SER A 108 -1.79 -9.35 -14.98
N PRO A 109 -0.72 -10.02 -15.42
CA PRO A 109 -0.82 -11.34 -16.05
C PRO A 109 -1.09 -12.48 -15.05
N VAL A 110 -1.08 -12.20 -13.74
CA VAL A 110 -1.28 -13.24 -12.71
C VAL A 110 -2.71 -13.76 -12.71
N GLU A 111 -2.87 -15.08 -12.55
CA GLU A 111 -4.16 -15.76 -12.59
C GLU A 111 -5.21 -15.15 -11.63
N PRO A 112 -4.89 -14.81 -10.36
CA PRO A 112 -5.91 -14.24 -9.48
C PRO A 112 -6.44 -12.87 -9.93
N TYR A 113 -5.65 -12.10 -10.69
CA TYR A 113 -6.14 -10.84 -11.27
C TYR A 113 -7.08 -11.09 -12.46
N GLN A 114 -6.80 -12.12 -13.26
CA GLN A 114 -7.68 -12.52 -14.36
C GLN A 114 -9.03 -13.01 -13.83
N ASP A 115 -9.04 -13.75 -12.72
CA ASP A 115 -10.26 -14.18 -12.04
C ASP A 115 -11.10 -13.00 -11.55
N PHE A 116 -10.46 -11.95 -11.01
CA PHE A 116 -11.14 -10.71 -10.68
C PHE A 116 -11.83 -10.09 -11.91
N LEU A 117 -11.16 -9.96 -13.06
CA LEU A 117 -11.77 -9.41 -14.28
C LEU A 117 -12.93 -10.27 -14.79
N LEU A 118 -12.81 -11.60 -14.69
CA LEU A 118 -13.92 -12.51 -15.00
C LEU A 118 -15.10 -12.29 -14.08
N GLU A 119 -14.86 -12.05 -12.80
CA GLU A 119 -15.93 -11.77 -11.83
C GLU A 119 -16.59 -10.43 -12.07
N VAL A 120 -15.83 -9.40 -12.46
CA VAL A 120 -16.43 -8.12 -12.91
C VAL A 120 -17.41 -8.37 -14.06
N LYS A 121 -16.99 -9.14 -15.07
CA LYS A 121 -17.86 -9.49 -16.21
C LYS A 121 -19.10 -10.28 -15.78
N LYS A 122 -18.96 -11.25 -14.86
CA LYS A 122 -20.08 -12.06 -14.35
C LYS A 122 -21.08 -11.24 -13.54
N SER A 123 -20.60 -10.27 -12.76
CA SER A 123 -21.44 -9.40 -11.92
C SER A 123 -22.41 -8.52 -12.73
N GLY A 124 -22.09 -8.28 -14.01
CA GLY A 124 -22.84 -7.36 -14.87
C GLY A 124 -22.57 -5.87 -14.60
N ALA A 125 -21.60 -5.56 -13.72
CA ALA A 125 -21.16 -4.18 -13.49
C ALA A 125 -20.55 -3.58 -14.76
N ALA A 126 -20.80 -2.29 -15.00
CA ALA A 126 -20.12 -1.59 -16.08
C ALA A 126 -18.62 -1.46 -15.76
N TYR A 127 -17.74 -1.85 -16.67
CA TYR A 127 -16.30 -1.68 -16.53
C TYR A 127 -15.83 -0.44 -17.27
N LYS A 128 -15.10 0.46 -16.61
CA LYS A 128 -14.57 1.69 -17.21
C LYS A 128 -13.11 1.90 -16.83
N ILE A 129 -12.34 2.38 -17.80
CA ILE A 129 -10.97 2.85 -17.61
C ILE A 129 -11.04 4.36 -17.44
N VAL A 130 -10.50 4.88 -16.35
CA VAL A 130 -10.58 6.32 -16.05
C VAL A 130 -9.39 7.07 -16.63
N ALA A 131 -9.66 8.24 -17.19
CA ALA A 131 -8.64 9.18 -17.62
C ALA A 131 -8.38 10.28 -16.57
N VAL A 132 -7.17 10.84 -16.60
CA VAL A 132 -6.81 11.99 -15.76
C VAL A 132 -7.65 13.21 -16.15
N GLY A 133 -8.18 13.90 -15.14
CA GLY A 133 -9.05 15.07 -15.30
C GLY A 133 -10.55 14.72 -15.34
N GLU A 134 -10.92 13.44 -15.40
CA GLU A 134 -12.32 13.04 -15.28
C GLU A 134 -12.91 13.45 -13.94
N LYS A 135 -14.18 13.87 -13.98
CA LYS A 135 -14.93 14.34 -12.83
C LYS A 135 -16.19 13.51 -12.62
N TYR A 136 -16.51 13.28 -11.35
CA TYR A 136 -17.69 12.54 -10.92
C TYR A 136 -18.45 13.36 -9.88
N ASP A 137 -19.78 13.44 -10.03
CA ASP A 137 -20.68 13.91 -8.98
C ASP A 137 -21.11 12.70 -8.13
N TRP A 138 -20.50 12.58 -6.96
CA TRP A 138 -20.81 11.54 -5.99
C TRP A 138 -21.80 12.06 -4.95
N GLY A 139 -22.94 12.56 -5.42
CA GLY A 139 -24.09 12.84 -4.56
C GLY A 139 -23.80 13.90 -3.51
N GLY A 140 -23.44 15.11 -3.95
CA GLY A 140 -23.09 16.24 -3.08
C GLY A 140 -21.59 16.37 -2.80
N CYS A 141 -20.77 15.56 -3.48
CA CYS A 141 -19.31 15.63 -3.43
C CYS A 141 -18.74 15.61 -4.86
N GLU A 142 -17.78 16.47 -5.17
CA GLU A 142 -17.05 16.43 -6.44
C GLU A 142 -15.81 15.56 -6.28
N ALA A 143 -15.70 14.50 -7.09
CA ALA A 143 -14.48 13.70 -7.21
C ALA A 143 -13.77 13.99 -8.53
N THR A 144 -12.45 14.11 -8.51
CA THR A 144 -11.63 14.28 -9.72
C THR A 144 -10.50 13.26 -9.73
N VAL A 145 -10.30 12.60 -10.88
CA VAL A 145 -9.16 11.71 -11.11
C VAL A 145 -7.92 12.54 -11.43
N LEU A 146 -6.90 12.47 -10.59
CA LEU A 146 -5.65 13.24 -10.73
C LEU A 146 -4.48 12.41 -11.27
N ASN A 147 -4.55 11.09 -11.15
CA ASN A 147 -3.59 10.16 -11.74
C ASN A 147 -4.34 8.90 -12.19
N SER A 148 -3.81 8.26 -13.23
CA SER A 148 -4.25 6.98 -13.79
C SER A 148 -3.09 6.45 -14.64
N LYS A 149 -3.33 5.44 -15.47
CA LYS A 149 -2.36 4.89 -16.43
C LYS A 149 -1.67 6.00 -17.25
N ASN A 150 -0.34 6.01 -17.22
CA ASN A 150 0.51 7.00 -17.86
C ASN A 150 1.79 6.33 -18.38
N GLU A 151 1.67 5.64 -19.50
CA GLU A 151 2.75 4.88 -20.14
C GLU A 151 3.84 5.77 -20.76
N ILE A 152 3.64 7.10 -20.77
CA ILE A 152 4.65 8.08 -21.20
C ILE A 152 5.70 8.27 -20.10
N LEU A 153 5.27 8.27 -18.83
CA LEU A 153 6.16 8.52 -17.70
C LEU A 153 6.74 7.24 -17.10
N TYR A 154 5.98 6.14 -17.14
CA TYR A 154 6.35 4.89 -16.48
C TYR A 154 6.14 3.70 -17.43
N SER A 155 6.94 2.66 -17.27
CA SER A 155 6.66 1.35 -17.88
C SER A 155 5.36 0.77 -17.33
N THR A 156 4.65 -0.04 -18.11
CA THR A 156 3.42 -0.73 -17.68
C THR A 156 3.60 -1.57 -16.41
N GLU A 157 4.80 -2.08 -16.14
CA GLU A 157 5.11 -2.87 -14.93
C GLU A 157 5.25 -2.02 -13.65
N ALA A 158 5.22 -0.70 -13.76
CA ALA A 158 5.25 0.21 -12.61
C ALA A 158 3.84 0.41 -12.03
N TYR A 159 3.15 -0.70 -11.71
CA TYR A 159 1.74 -0.72 -11.31
C TYR A 159 1.38 0.33 -10.25
N ASN A 160 2.21 0.47 -9.22
CA ASN A 160 2.06 1.48 -8.17
C ASN A 160 1.90 2.91 -8.70
N ASN A 161 2.78 3.33 -9.62
CA ASN A 161 2.78 4.69 -10.18
C ASN A 161 1.61 4.94 -11.15
N HIS A 162 0.91 3.89 -11.57
CA HIS A 162 -0.33 3.98 -12.34
C HIS A 162 -1.59 4.05 -11.50
N SER A 163 -1.47 3.96 -10.16
CA SER A 163 -2.58 4.07 -9.23
C SER A 163 -3.55 5.19 -9.60
N VAL A 164 -4.84 4.86 -9.66
CA VAL A 164 -5.92 5.85 -9.77
C VAL A 164 -5.90 6.73 -8.52
N VAL A 165 -5.51 8.00 -8.67
CA VAL A 165 -5.51 8.97 -7.57
C VAL A 165 -6.75 9.84 -7.66
N ILE A 166 -7.50 9.91 -6.57
CA ILE A 166 -8.78 10.63 -6.52
C ILE A 166 -8.70 11.75 -5.48
N LYS A 167 -9.07 12.96 -5.90
CA LYS A 167 -9.37 14.07 -4.99
C LYS A 167 -10.87 14.20 -4.84
N LEU A 168 -11.39 14.00 -3.63
CA LEU A 168 -12.79 14.18 -3.28
C LEU A 168 -12.96 15.49 -2.51
N THR A 169 -13.94 16.31 -2.88
CA THR A 169 -14.24 17.59 -2.23
C THR A 169 -15.68 17.59 -1.70
N HIS A 170 -15.83 17.92 -0.41
CA HIS A 170 -17.12 18.13 0.25
C HIS A 170 -17.07 19.46 1.02
N GLY A 171 -17.74 20.48 0.47
CA GLY A 171 -17.69 21.84 1.00
C GLY A 171 -16.25 22.38 1.05
N LYS A 172 -15.77 22.71 2.26
CA LYS A 172 -14.39 23.17 2.53
C LYS A 172 -13.39 22.04 2.81
N ASN A 173 -13.88 20.81 2.96
CA ASN A 173 -13.06 19.65 3.27
C ASN A 173 -12.72 18.89 1.99
N SER A 174 -11.54 18.27 1.96
CA SER A 174 -11.08 17.49 0.82
C SER A 174 -10.23 16.30 1.25
N PHE A 175 -10.29 15.24 0.47
CA PHE A 175 -9.61 13.97 0.68
C PHE A 175 -8.76 13.66 -0.55
N LEU A 176 -7.55 13.15 -0.34
CA LEU A 176 -6.71 12.62 -1.41
C LEU A 176 -6.50 11.12 -1.18
N PHE A 177 -7.04 10.30 -2.06
CA PHE A 177 -6.87 8.85 -2.08
C PHE A 177 -5.79 8.52 -3.10
N THR A 178 -4.65 8.03 -2.63
CA THR A 178 -3.43 8.00 -3.43
C THR A 178 -3.10 6.62 -4.00
N GLY A 179 -3.82 5.56 -3.60
CA GLY A 179 -3.34 4.19 -3.80
C GLY A 179 -1.89 4.09 -3.34
N ASP A 180 -1.06 3.50 -4.19
CA ASP A 180 0.33 3.18 -3.88
C ASP A 180 1.34 3.96 -4.72
N ILE A 181 0.95 5.16 -5.19
CA ILE A 181 1.88 6.04 -5.92
C ILE A 181 3.22 6.17 -5.20
N GLU A 182 4.29 6.14 -5.99
CA GLU A 182 5.66 6.34 -5.53
C GLU A 182 6.14 7.73 -5.92
N LYS A 183 7.38 8.05 -5.57
CA LYS A 183 8.00 9.35 -5.77
C LYS A 183 7.79 9.94 -7.16
N GLU A 184 7.81 9.14 -8.22
CA GLU A 184 7.64 9.63 -9.59
C GLU A 184 6.22 10.15 -9.82
N ALA A 185 5.19 9.39 -9.44
CA ALA A 185 3.80 9.83 -9.53
C ALA A 185 3.48 10.99 -8.57
N GLU A 186 4.08 11.02 -7.37
CA GLU A 186 4.03 12.20 -6.50
C GLU A 186 4.58 13.46 -7.19
N ASN A 187 5.70 13.32 -7.92
CA ASN A 187 6.31 14.42 -8.65
C ASN A 187 5.46 14.90 -9.82
N PHE A 188 4.83 13.97 -10.54
CA PHE A 188 3.86 14.29 -11.59
C PHE A 188 2.68 15.09 -11.02
N LEU A 189 2.05 14.58 -9.96
CA LEU A 189 0.89 15.19 -9.32
C LEU A 189 1.15 16.61 -8.84
N GLN A 190 2.19 16.82 -8.04
CA GLN A 190 2.49 18.13 -7.44
C GLN A 190 2.84 19.21 -8.47
N SER A 191 3.28 18.81 -9.67
CA SER A 191 3.71 19.71 -10.74
C SER A 191 2.55 20.11 -11.66
N ASN A 192 1.52 19.26 -11.76
CA ASN A 192 0.43 19.44 -12.72
C ASN A 192 -0.91 19.80 -12.08
N TYR A 193 -1.11 19.52 -10.79
CA TYR A 193 -2.41 19.67 -10.13
C TYR A 193 -2.34 20.38 -8.77
N ASP A 194 -3.44 20.99 -8.37
CA ASP A 194 -3.66 21.39 -6.98
C ASP A 194 -4.05 20.16 -6.13
N ILE A 195 -3.05 19.59 -5.48
CA ILE A 195 -3.22 18.42 -4.61
C ILE A 195 -3.44 18.78 -3.14
N LYS A 196 -3.69 20.06 -2.81
CA LYS A 196 -3.97 20.45 -1.43
C LYS A 196 -5.23 19.75 -0.93
N SER A 197 -5.10 19.00 0.16
CA SER A 197 -6.19 18.20 0.73
C SER A 197 -6.21 18.24 2.25
N THR A 198 -7.39 18.16 2.84
CA THR A 198 -7.56 18.17 4.31
C THR A 198 -7.14 16.84 4.93
N VAL A 199 -7.50 15.74 4.26
CA VAL A 199 -7.22 14.37 4.64
C VAL A 199 -6.40 13.69 3.54
N LEU A 200 -5.38 12.93 3.92
CA LEU A 200 -4.55 12.15 3.01
C LEU A 200 -4.63 10.66 3.38
N LYS A 201 -4.98 9.78 2.43
CA LYS A 201 -4.58 8.36 2.51
C LYS A 201 -3.07 8.33 2.30
N ILE A 202 -2.30 7.80 3.25
CA ILE A 202 -0.85 7.73 3.14
C ILE A 202 -0.46 6.81 1.98
N PRO A 203 0.29 7.27 0.97
CA PRO A 203 0.66 6.43 -0.16
C PRO A 203 1.40 5.16 0.26
N HIS A 204 1.10 4.06 -0.44
CA HIS A 204 1.87 2.81 -0.40
C HIS A 204 2.10 2.29 1.01
N HIS A 205 1.04 2.33 1.81
CA HIS A 205 1.00 1.82 3.19
C HIS A 205 2.13 2.35 4.10
N GLY A 206 2.68 3.52 3.77
CA GLY A 206 3.79 4.12 4.51
C GLY A 206 5.18 3.57 4.15
N SER A 207 5.36 3.04 2.94
CA SER A 207 6.66 2.67 2.35
C SER A 207 7.66 3.83 2.29
N SER A 208 8.96 3.53 2.21
CA SER A 208 10.01 4.53 1.95
C SER A 208 10.04 5.01 0.49
N SER A 209 9.42 4.29 -0.45
CA SER A 209 9.34 4.71 -1.86
C SER A 209 8.40 5.90 -2.10
N SER A 210 7.59 6.25 -1.11
CA SER A 210 6.59 7.31 -1.19
C SER A 210 6.69 8.29 -0.01
N SER A 211 5.70 9.17 0.09
CA SER A 211 5.58 10.23 1.08
C SER A 211 6.79 11.15 1.10
N THR A 212 7.20 11.68 -0.06
CA THR A 212 8.31 12.65 -0.10
C THR A 212 7.94 13.94 0.63
N TYR A 213 8.93 14.61 1.26
CA TYR A 213 8.68 15.90 1.92
C TYR A 213 8.06 16.95 0.99
N LYS A 214 8.45 16.95 -0.29
CA LYS A 214 7.93 17.89 -1.29
C LYS A 214 6.45 17.64 -1.54
N PHE A 215 6.07 16.37 -1.71
CA PHE A 215 4.68 15.96 -1.85
C PHE A 215 3.86 16.31 -0.60
N LEU A 216 4.31 15.92 0.59
CA LEU A 216 3.59 16.17 1.84
C LEU A 216 3.38 17.68 2.11
N LYS A 217 4.39 18.50 1.83
CA LYS A 217 4.27 19.97 1.94
C LYS A 217 3.29 20.56 0.92
N LYS A 218 3.18 19.98 -0.27
CA LYS A 218 2.23 20.43 -1.31
C LYS A 218 0.80 20.01 -0.99
N VAL A 219 0.60 18.78 -0.50
CA VAL A 219 -0.71 18.29 -0.05
C VAL A 219 -1.17 19.06 1.19
N ALA A 220 -0.24 19.38 2.10
CA ALA A 220 -0.48 20.09 3.36
C ALA A 220 -1.68 19.55 4.18
N PRO A 221 -1.76 18.22 4.43
CA PRO A 221 -2.89 17.63 5.12
C PRO A 221 -2.90 17.98 6.61
N LYS A 222 -4.09 18.11 7.18
CA LYS A 222 -4.26 18.17 8.64
C LYS A 222 -4.30 16.78 9.26
N ILE A 223 -4.83 15.82 8.51
CA ILE A 223 -5.05 14.44 8.93
C ILE A 223 -4.45 13.52 7.88
N ALA A 224 -3.72 12.50 8.30
CA ALA A 224 -3.26 11.41 7.44
C ALA A 224 -3.72 10.07 8.01
N VAL A 225 -4.21 9.18 7.14
CA VAL A 225 -4.65 7.83 7.51
C VAL A 225 -3.76 6.80 6.85
N LEU A 226 -3.17 5.94 7.67
CA LEU A 226 -2.37 4.81 7.26
C LEU A 226 -3.23 3.54 7.24
N THR A 227 -3.31 2.91 6.07
CA THR A 227 -3.96 1.61 5.86
C THR A 227 -2.91 0.50 5.97
N VAL A 228 -2.93 -0.22 7.08
CA VAL A 228 -2.03 -1.34 7.39
C VAL A 228 -2.65 -2.22 8.49
N GLY A 229 -2.22 -3.47 8.59
CA GLY A 229 -2.67 -4.42 9.61
C GLY A 229 -1.66 -4.68 10.72
N TYR A 230 -2.11 -5.48 11.70
CA TYR A 230 -1.23 -6.11 12.67
C TYR A 230 -1.64 -7.58 12.87
N PRO A 231 -0.69 -8.54 12.90
CA PRO A 231 0.72 -8.37 12.53
C PRO A 231 0.87 -7.98 11.04
N ASN A 232 1.97 -7.30 10.69
CA ASN A 232 2.30 -6.97 9.31
C ASN A 232 3.64 -7.57 8.90
N ASP A 233 3.59 -8.58 8.05
CA ASP A 233 4.77 -9.30 7.58
C ASP A 233 5.49 -8.57 6.44
N TYR A 234 4.91 -7.47 5.94
CA TYR A 234 5.46 -6.66 4.84
C TYR A 234 6.47 -5.58 5.32
N GLY A 235 6.67 -5.44 6.63
CA GLY A 235 7.60 -4.46 7.19
C GLY A 235 7.14 -3.01 7.06
N LEU A 236 5.83 -2.80 6.88
CA LEU A 236 5.21 -1.48 6.76
C LEU A 236 4.40 -1.12 8.02
N PRO A 237 4.20 0.17 8.32
CA PRO A 237 4.88 1.32 7.73
C PRO A 237 6.35 1.37 8.13
N VAL A 238 7.19 2.00 7.31
CA VAL A 238 8.59 2.25 7.71
C VAL A 238 8.65 3.47 8.64
N LEU A 239 9.51 3.38 9.67
CA LEU A 239 9.69 4.44 10.67
C LEU A 239 10.07 5.79 10.06
N SER A 240 10.97 5.77 9.09
CA SER A 240 11.43 6.98 8.40
C SER A 240 10.30 7.73 7.71
N THR A 241 9.25 7.04 7.26
CA THR A 241 8.05 7.67 6.69
C THR A 241 7.16 8.23 7.79
N LEU A 242 6.93 7.52 8.90
CA LEU A 242 6.16 8.02 10.04
C LEU A 242 6.75 9.30 10.65
N GLU A 243 8.09 9.38 10.75
CA GLU A 243 8.76 10.57 11.28
C GLU A 243 8.56 11.81 10.38
N LYS A 244 8.42 11.66 9.05
CA LYS A 244 8.07 12.79 8.16
C LYS A 244 6.72 13.41 8.55
N TYR A 245 5.71 12.57 8.82
CA TYR A 245 4.39 13.04 9.24
C TYR A 245 4.43 13.74 10.59
N LYS A 246 5.21 13.20 11.54
CA LYS A 246 5.43 13.81 12.85
C LYS A 246 6.13 15.16 12.75
N GLN A 247 7.23 15.26 12.00
CA GLN A 247 7.98 16.50 11.81
C GLN A 247 7.15 17.60 11.14
N LEU A 248 6.22 17.23 10.26
CA LEU A 248 5.28 18.15 9.62
C LEU A 248 4.04 18.46 10.48
N ASN A 249 3.95 17.94 11.71
CA ASN A 249 2.80 18.07 12.62
C ASN A 249 1.47 17.63 11.98
N ILE A 250 1.50 16.60 11.14
CA ILE A 250 0.31 16.05 10.47
C ILE A 250 -0.31 14.99 11.38
N LYS A 251 -1.57 15.15 11.78
CA LYS A 251 -2.23 14.20 12.69
C LYS A 251 -2.42 12.83 12.02
N LEU A 252 -1.69 11.84 12.51
CA LEU A 252 -1.72 10.46 12.01
C LEU A 252 -2.80 9.60 12.68
N TYR A 253 -3.48 8.75 11.90
CA TYR A 253 -4.34 7.66 12.34
C TYR A 253 -3.95 6.38 11.60
N ARG A 254 -4.05 5.21 12.25
CA ARG A 254 -3.60 3.94 11.65
C ARG A 254 -4.57 2.81 11.90
N THR A 255 -4.92 2.05 10.86
CA THR A 255 -5.92 0.98 10.97
C THR A 255 -5.47 -0.18 11.85
N ASP A 256 -4.17 -0.45 11.95
CA ASP A 256 -3.60 -1.50 12.80
C ASP A 256 -3.74 -1.20 14.30
N ILE A 257 -3.75 0.09 14.66
CA ILE A 257 -3.86 0.56 16.05
C ILE A 257 -5.30 0.94 16.39
N ASP A 258 -5.95 1.70 15.51
CA ASP A 258 -7.23 2.36 15.75
C ASP A 258 -8.43 1.55 15.18
N GLY A 259 -8.18 0.40 14.54
CA GLY A 259 -9.22 -0.40 13.87
C GLY A 259 -9.78 0.31 12.63
N ASN A 260 -11.06 0.11 12.32
CA ASN A 260 -11.73 0.92 11.30
C ASN A 260 -11.72 2.40 11.73
N ILE A 261 -11.37 3.29 10.80
CA ILE A 261 -11.32 4.75 11.04
C ILE A 261 -12.38 5.41 10.17
N GLU A 262 -13.35 6.07 10.80
CA GLU A 262 -14.37 6.84 10.10
C GLU A 262 -14.10 8.33 10.22
N ILE A 263 -14.02 9.01 9.07
CA ILE A 263 -13.93 10.46 8.98
C ILE A 263 -15.24 10.99 8.43
N ILE A 264 -15.93 11.78 9.23
CA ILE A 264 -17.25 12.34 8.95
C ILE A 264 -17.09 13.84 8.69
N SER A 265 -17.62 14.32 7.58
CA SER A 265 -17.54 15.71 7.13
C SER A 265 -18.93 16.26 6.85
N ASP A 266 -19.31 17.35 7.53
CA ASP A 266 -20.52 18.14 7.27
C ASP A 266 -20.30 19.23 6.19
N GLY A 267 -19.15 19.19 5.52
CA GLY A 267 -18.72 20.18 4.54
C GLY A 267 -17.97 21.39 5.14
N LYS A 268 -17.83 21.48 6.47
CA LYS A 268 -17.06 22.54 7.16
C LYS A 268 -16.15 21.98 8.25
N ALA A 269 -16.71 21.19 9.17
CA ALA A 269 -16.03 20.51 10.25
C ALA A 269 -15.73 19.05 9.87
N ILE A 270 -14.79 18.45 10.60
CA ILE A 270 -14.48 17.03 10.50
C ILE A 270 -14.58 16.41 11.90
N LYS A 271 -15.29 15.29 11.99
CA LYS A 271 -15.31 14.40 13.15
C LYS A 271 -14.62 13.08 12.77
N ILE A 272 -13.93 12.48 13.73
CA ILE A 272 -13.22 11.21 13.52
C ILE A 272 -13.68 10.22 14.59
N ASN A 273 -14.15 9.05 14.15
CA ASN A 273 -14.42 7.91 15.01
C ASN A 273 -13.41 6.80 14.70
N MET A 274 -13.06 6.04 15.73
CA MET A 274 -12.15 4.91 15.63
C MET A 274 -12.84 3.71 16.28
N GLU A 275 -12.76 2.54 15.65
CA GLU A 275 -13.28 1.29 16.20
C GLU A 275 -12.55 0.92 17.51
N LYS A 276 -11.24 1.15 17.55
CA LYS A 276 -10.40 0.96 18.73
C LYS A 276 -9.86 2.31 19.18
N LYS A 277 -10.08 2.66 20.44
CA LYS A 277 -9.50 3.87 21.03
C LYS A 277 -8.21 3.48 21.74
N SER A 278 -7.10 3.57 21.03
CA SER A 278 -5.78 3.25 21.55
C SER A 278 -5.02 4.50 21.98
N ASP A 279 -4.33 4.40 23.13
CA ASP A 279 -3.39 5.40 23.65
C ASP A 279 -1.95 5.16 23.16
N ILE A 280 -1.75 4.23 22.22
CA ILE A 280 -0.45 3.94 21.62
C ILE A 280 0.06 5.14 20.83
N ASN A 281 1.38 5.38 20.90
CA ASN A 281 2.03 6.38 20.05
C ASN A 281 1.86 6.00 18.58
N ARG A 282 1.04 6.75 17.84
CA ARG A 282 0.72 6.46 16.44
C ARG A 282 1.95 6.58 15.51
N TYR A 283 2.98 7.31 15.93
CA TYR A 283 4.22 7.47 15.17
C TYR A 283 5.29 6.43 15.48
N SER A 284 5.14 5.64 16.56
CA SER A 284 6.02 4.47 16.75
C SER A 284 5.54 3.36 15.83
N ALA A 285 6.42 2.80 15.01
CA ALA A 285 6.12 1.54 14.35
C ALA A 285 5.83 0.49 15.42
N SER A 286 4.92 -0.44 15.12
CA SER A 286 4.59 -1.61 15.94
C SER A 286 5.76 -2.60 15.88
N VAL A 287 6.89 -2.18 16.44
CA VAL A 287 8.14 -2.94 16.53
C VAL A 287 8.17 -3.57 17.90
N SER A 288 8.24 -4.90 17.94
CA SER A 288 8.72 -5.63 19.11
C SER A 288 10.05 -4.99 19.55
N THR A 289 10.00 -4.36 20.72
CA THR A 289 10.98 -3.41 21.27
C THR A 289 12.45 -3.73 20.93
N PHE A 290 13.12 -2.84 20.18
CA PHE A 290 14.56 -2.60 20.31
C PHE A 290 14.92 -1.13 20.02
N SER A 291 15.22 -0.40 21.10
CA SER A 291 16.26 0.65 21.26
C SER A 291 16.38 1.84 20.28
N THR A 292 16.55 3.02 20.87
CA THR A 292 16.44 4.40 20.36
C THR A 292 17.50 4.88 19.34
N ASN A 293 18.14 3.98 18.59
CA ASN A 293 18.93 4.31 17.38
C ASN A 293 18.33 3.68 16.10
N TYR A 294 17.13 3.11 16.18
CA TYR A 294 16.51 2.31 15.11
C TYR A 294 16.20 3.10 13.82
N ASP A 295 16.00 4.43 13.90
CA ASP A 295 15.68 5.27 12.74
C ASP A 295 16.89 5.42 11.79
N ASP A 296 18.09 5.58 12.34
CA ASP A 296 19.33 5.61 11.57
C ASP A 296 19.64 4.24 10.98
N PHE A 297 19.32 3.14 11.70
CA PHE A 297 19.49 1.78 11.19
C PHE A 297 18.78 1.59 9.86
N TRP A 298 17.47 1.87 9.80
CA TRP A 298 16.69 1.65 8.58
C TRP A 298 17.04 2.63 7.48
N MET A 299 17.38 3.88 7.80
CA MET A 299 17.90 4.84 6.82
C MET A 299 19.13 4.27 6.10
N TYR A 300 20.10 3.77 6.87
CA TYR A 300 21.33 3.21 6.32
C TYR A 300 21.09 1.87 5.61
N MET A 301 20.13 1.06 6.08
CA MET A 301 19.69 -0.16 5.39
C MET A 301 19.07 0.14 4.02
N ASP A 302 18.13 1.08 3.96
CA ASP A 302 17.40 1.43 2.75
C ASP A 302 18.31 2.13 1.73
N ASN A 303 19.12 3.10 2.17
CA ASN A 303 20.13 3.74 1.33
C ASN A 303 21.12 2.71 0.78
N GLY A 304 21.63 1.85 1.66
CA GLY A 304 22.56 0.79 1.29
C GLY A 304 21.97 -0.14 0.24
N TRP A 305 20.73 -0.59 0.43
CA TRP A 305 20.08 -1.50 -0.51
C TRP A 305 19.68 -0.82 -1.83
N PHE A 306 19.30 0.45 -1.80
CA PHE A 306 19.10 1.26 -2.99
C PHE A 306 20.39 1.37 -3.81
N LEU A 307 21.52 1.67 -3.17
CA LEU A 307 22.83 1.75 -3.83
C LEU A 307 23.26 0.41 -4.43
N VAL A 308 22.94 -0.72 -3.78
CA VAL A 308 23.13 -2.06 -4.36
C VAL A 308 22.34 -2.21 -5.68
N ARG A 309 21.07 -1.76 -5.71
CA ARG A 309 20.23 -1.83 -6.92
C ARG A 309 20.73 -0.89 -8.03
N ASP A 310 21.29 0.26 -7.65
CA ASP A 310 21.92 1.24 -8.55
C ASP A 310 23.37 0.86 -8.95
N LYS A 311 23.84 -0.33 -8.54
CA LYS A 311 25.19 -0.87 -8.81
C LYS A 311 26.35 -0.02 -8.23
N LYS A 312 26.09 0.82 -7.23
CA LYS A 312 27.08 1.62 -6.49
C LYS A 312 27.52 0.88 -5.23
N PHE A 313 28.29 -0.20 -5.41
CA PHE A 313 28.53 -1.16 -4.34
C PHE A 313 29.47 -0.63 -3.22
N GLU A 314 30.45 0.19 -3.56
CA GLU A 314 31.36 0.79 -2.59
C GLU A 314 30.63 1.76 -1.64
N GLU A 315 29.71 2.57 -2.19
CA GLU A 315 28.83 3.45 -1.42
C GLU A 315 27.84 2.63 -0.58
N ALA A 316 27.29 1.54 -1.15
CA ALA A 316 26.39 0.64 -0.42
C ALA A 316 27.07 0.02 0.81
N VAL A 317 28.34 -0.38 0.71
CA VAL A 317 29.11 -0.89 1.85
C VAL A 317 29.21 0.15 2.96
N VAL A 318 29.40 1.44 2.63
CA VAL A 318 29.49 2.51 3.65
C VAL A 318 28.18 2.62 4.43
N GLU A 319 27.05 2.65 3.74
CA GLU A 319 25.74 2.76 4.38
C GLU A 319 25.41 1.49 5.18
N LEU A 320 25.55 0.30 4.59
CA LEU A 320 25.24 -0.97 5.26
C LEU A 320 26.14 -1.24 6.49
N LYS A 321 27.39 -0.76 6.47
CA LYS A 321 28.25 -0.78 7.68
C LYS A 321 27.66 0.04 8.81
N ARG A 322 27.14 1.24 8.53
CA ARG A 322 26.52 2.08 9.54
C ARG A 322 25.27 1.41 10.12
N ALA A 323 24.49 0.72 9.28
CA ALA A 323 23.37 -0.11 9.75
C ALA A 323 23.84 -1.22 10.70
N VAL A 324 24.85 -2.01 10.32
CA VAL A 324 25.39 -3.08 11.19
C VAL A 324 25.94 -2.53 12.52
N VAL A 325 26.57 -1.36 12.52
CA VAL A 325 27.05 -0.70 13.76
C VAL A 325 25.88 -0.38 14.69
N ILE A 326 24.74 0.03 14.15
CA ILE A 326 23.58 0.42 14.94
C ILE A 326 22.80 -0.79 15.46
N ASN A 327 22.60 -1.80 14.62
CA ASN A 327 21.95 -3.06 15.01
C ASN A 327 22.81 -4.27 14.61
N PRO A 328 23.79 -4.64 15.45
CA PRO A 328 24.71 -5.75 15.17
C PRO A 328 24.07 -7.14 15.32
N ASN A 329 22.78 -7.21 15.67
CA ASN A 329 22.03 -8.46 15.79
C ASN A 329 21.03 -8.64 14.63
N SER A 330 21.04 -7.76 13.62
CA SER A 330 20.18 -7.91 12.44
C SER A 330 20.82 -8.86 11.42
N ALA A 331 20.26 -10.08 11.31
CA ALA A 331 20.68 -11.04 10.29
C ALA A 331 20.57 -10.46 8.86
N ASP A 332 19.48 -9.72 8.57
CA ASP A 332 19.26 -9.07 7.27
C ASP A 332 20.34 -8.00 6.96
N ALA A 333 20.77 -7.21 7.95
CA ALA A 333 21.82 -6.21 7.74
C ALA A 333 23.16 -6.86 7.39
N HIS A 334 23.52 -7.92 8.11
CA HIS A 334 24.70 -8.74 7.84
C HIS A 334 24.60 -9.42 6.45
N SER A 335 23.44 -9.98 6.10
CA SER A 335 23.17 -10.55 4.78
C SER A 335 23.38 -9.54 3.63
N LYS A 336 22.80 -8.34 3.76
CA LYS A 336 22.92 -7.28 2.74
C LYS A 336 24.33 -6.72 2.65
N LEU A 337 25.00 -6.53 3.78
CA LEU A 337 26.40 -6.08 3.82
C LEU A 337 27.34 -7.13 3.19
N GLY A 338 27.12 -8.42 3.49
CA GLY A 338 27.85 -9.53 2.89
C GLY A 338 27.70 -9.55 1.37
N TYR A 339 26.49 -9.31 0.86
CA TYR A 339 26.25 -9.19 -0.58
C TYR A 339 26.98 -8.00 -1.20
N ALA A 340 26.97 -6.83 -0.54
CA ALA A 340 27.69 -5.66 -1.03
C ALA A 340 29.21 -5.91 -1.09
N TYR A 341 29.80 -6.54 -0.06
CA TYR A 341 31.20 -6.96 -0.07
C TYR A 341 31.54 -7.93 -1.19
N LYS A 342 30.66 -8.91 -1.44
CA LYS A 342 30.82 -9.85 -2.55
C LYS A 342 30.88 -9.12 -3.89
N LYS A 343 30.07 -8.08 -4.09
CA LYS A 343 30.03 -7.30 -5.33
C LYS A 343 31.27 -6.44 -5.58
N ILE A 344 31.98 -6.05 -4.52
CA ILE A 344 33.29 -5.38 -4.63
C ILE A 344 34.47 -6.35 -4.54
N ASN A 345 34.23 -7.66 -4.75
CA ASN A 345 35.24 -8.73 -4.71
C ASN A 345 36.00 -8.87 -3.38
N ASN A 346 35.39 -8.45 -2.25
CA ASN A 346 35.96 -8.65 -0.92
C ASN A 346 35.41 -9.94 -0.29
N SER A 347 35.92 -11.09 -0.74
CA SER A 347 35.40 -12.41 -0.34
C SER A 347 35.53 -12.69 1.16
N VAL A 348 36.60 -12.22 1.80
CA VAL A 348 36.85 -12.45 3.24
C VAL A 348 35.79 -11.77 4.10
N LEU A 349 35.48 -10.50 3.81
CA LEU A 349 34.45 -9.78 4.56
C LEU A 349 33.05 -10.28 4.20
N ALA A 350 32.79 -10.60 2.92
CA ALA A 350 31.52 -11.18 2.52
C ALA A 350 31.20 -12.48 3.27
N GLU A 351 32.17 -13.40 3.34
CA GLU A 351 32.04 -14.66 4.09
C GLU A 351 31.78 -14.41 5.57
N THR A 352 32.52 -13.48 6.18
CA THR A 352 32.35 -13.11 7.60
C THR A 352 30.93 -12.65 7.90
N GLU A 353 30.38 -11.75 7.07
CA GLU A 353 29.04 -11.20 7.28
C GLU A 353 27.94 -12.25 7.04
N PHE A 354 28.07 -13.10 6.01
CA PHE A 354 27.10 -14.17 5.78
C PHE A 354 27.08 -15.21 6.91
N LEU A 355 28.24 -15.61 7.42
CA LEU A 355 28.32 -16.51 8.58
C LEU A 355 27.68 -15.87 9.82
N LYS A 356 27.90 -14.57 10.02
CA LYS A 356 27.26 -13.82 11.11
C LYS A 356 25.74 -13.81 10.95
N ALA A 357 25.22 -13.53 9.76
CA ALA A 357 23.79 -13.55 9.46
C ALA A 357 23.15 -14.91 9.77
N ILE A 358 23.78 -16.00 9.32
CA ILE A 358 23.33 -17.38 9.57
C ILE A 358 23.37 -17.73 11.06
N SER A 359 24.36 -17.22 11.81
CA SER A 359 24.45 -17.43 13.26
C SER A 359 23.34 -16.71 14.04
N LEU A 360 22.87 -15.57 13.54
CA LEU A 360 21.82 -14.76 14.15
C LEU A 360 20.42 -15.27 13.83
N ASN A 361 20.23 -15.82 12.63
CA ASN A 361 18.95 -16.37 12.18
C ASN A 361 19.14 -17.76 11.54
N ALA A 362 18.67 -18.80 12.22
CA ALA A 362 18.72 -20.16 11.72
C ALA A 362 17.90 -20.36 10.43
N GLN A 363 16.97 -19.47 10.09
CA GLN A 363 16.19 -19.49 8.85
C GLN A 363 16.74 -18.52 7.80
N GLU A 364 17.94 -17.97 7.97
CA GLU A 364 18.52 -17.01 7.01
C GLU A 364 18.78 -17.65 5.64
N TYR A 365 17.82 -17.52 4.73
CA TYR A 365 17.85 -18.13 3.39
C TYR A 365 18.84 -17.41 2.46
N TYR A 366 18.79 -16.08 2.44
CA TYR A 366 19.56 -15.25 1.51
C TYR A 366 21.08 -15.38 1.70
N ALA A 367 21.56 -15.35 2.95
CA ALA A 367 22.98 -15.56 3.25
C ALA A 367 23.48 -16.95 2.83
N ARG A 368 22.68 -18.00 3.03
CA ARG A 368 23.05 -19.37 2.68
C ARG A 368 23.23 -19.56 1.18
N ILE A 369 22.36 -18.97 0.37
CA ILE A 369 22.51 -18.99 -1.09
C ILE A 369 23.82 -18.32 -1.49
N HIS A 370 24.06 -17.10 -1.01
CA HIS A 370 25.19 -16.33 -1.49
C HIS A 370 26.54 -16.85 -0.98
N LEU A 371 26.60 -17.34 0.25
CA LEU A 371 27.76 -18.03 0.79
C LEU A 371 27.98 -19.40 0.11
N GLY A 372 26.92 -20.17 -0.11
CA GLY A 372 27.01 -21.44 -0.82
C GLY A 372 27.52 -21.25 -2.25
N LEU A 373 27.07 -20.21 -2.95
CA LEU A 373 27.59 -19.85 -4.27
C LEU A 373 29.06 -19.43 -4.21
N MET A 374 29.50 -18.70 -3.17
CA MET A 374 30.92 -18.39 -3.00
C MET A 374 31.74 -19.67 -2.82
N TYR A 375 31.30 -20.59 -1.95
CA TYR A 375 31.97 -21.87 -1.75
C TYR A 375 31.98 -22.77 -2.97
N TYR A 376 30.92 -22.73 -3.79
CA TYR A 376 30.88 -23.42 -5.08
C TYR A 376 32.01 -22.91 -6.00
N PHE A 377 32.23 -21.60 -6.09
CA PHE A 377 33.28 -21.03 -6.94
C PHE A 377 34.69 -21.13 -6.34
N ASP A 378 34.80 -21.31 -5.02
CA ASP A 378 36.07 -21.54 -4.31
C ASP A 378 36.45 -23.05 -4.23
N ASP A 379 35.79 -23.91 -5.01
CA ASP A 379 35.97 -25.38 -4.99
C ASP A 379 35.73 -26.05 -3.61
N LYS A 380 34.96 -25.41 -2.73
CA LYS A 380 34.53 -25.94 -1.42
C LYS A 380 33.19 -26.67 -1.53
N SER A 381 33.15 -27.67 -2.41
CA SER A 381 31.94 -28.37 -2.85
C SER A 381 31.05 -28.93 -1.72
N ASP A 382 31.63 -29.55 -0.69
CA ASP A 382 30.85 -30.13 0.42
C ASP A 382 30.14 -29.08 1.27
N ALA A 383 30.82 -27.96 1.52
CA ALA A 383 30.28 -26.84 2.28
C ALA A 383 29.17 -26.13 1.47
N ALA A 384 29.36 -25.98 0.15
CA ALA A 384 28.37 -25.42 -0.76
C ALA A 384 27.07 -26.25 -0.77
N VAL A 385 27.16 -27.58 -0.97
CA VAL A 385 25.99 -28.47 -0.95
C VAL A 385 25.25 -28.41 0.38
N THR A 386 25.98 -28.38 1.50
CA THR A 386 25.39 -28.27 2.84
C THR A 386 24.57 -26.98 2.99
N LEU A 387 25.08 -25.86 2.48
CA LEU A 387 24.38 -24.57 2.54
C LEU A 387 23.16 -24.55 1.61
N PHE A 388 23.29 -25.08 0.39
CA PHE A 388 22.18 -25.15 -0.56
C PHE A 388 21.04 -26.03 -0.08
N LYS A 389 21.33 -27.22 0.47
CA LYS A 389 20.31 -28.11 1.04
C LYS A 389 19.56 -27.42 2.19
N LYS A 390 20.29 -26.77 3.11
CA LYS A 390 19.65 -25.97 4.19
C LYS A 390 18.84 -24.79 3.68
N ALA A 391 19.26 -24.13 2.59
CA ALA A 391 18.47 -23.06 1.98
C ALA A 391 17.17 -23.61 1.38
N LEU A 392 17.22 -24.76 0.69
CA LEU A 392 16.04 -25.44 0.14
C LEU A 392 15.09 -25.99 1.20
N GLU A 393 15.58 -26.36 2.38
CA GLU A 393 14.73 -26.73 3.53
C GLU A 393 13.90 -25.54 4.02
N VAL A 394 14.47 -24.33 4.00
CA VAL A 394 13.77 -23.11 4.43
C VAL A 394 12.80 -22.62 3.35
N GLU A 395 13.23 -22.58 2.08
CA GLU A 395 12.40 -22.10 0.96
C GLU A 395 12.46 -23.08 -0.22
N PRO A 396 11.62 -24.13 -0.21
CA PRO A 396 11.69 -25.21 -1.21
C PRO A 396 11.18 -24.80 -2.59
N GLN A 397 10.43 -23.70 -2.72
CA GLN A 397 9.83 -23.20 -3.97
C GLN A 397 10.18 -21.73 -4.24
N GLY A 398 11.35 -21.29 -3.78
CA GLY A 398 11.84 -19.92 -3.95
C GLY A 398 12.43 -19.64 -5.34
N ARG A 399 12.70 -18.35 -5.59
CA ARG A 399 13.32 -17.87 -6.85
C ARG A 399 14.62 -18.59 -7.23
N TYR A 400 15.39 -19.04 -6.23
CA TYR A 400 16.68 -19.71 -6.46
C TYR A 400 16.57 -21.24 -6.46
N THR A 401 15.39 -21.82 -6.24
CA THR A 401 15.23 -23.27 -6.07
C THR A 401 15.87 -24.07 -7.21
N ASP A 402 15.57 -23.73 -8.46
CA ASP A 402 16.08 -24.47 -9.62
C ASP A 402 17.60 -24.32 -9.76
N LEU A 403 18.12 -23.11 -9.55
CA LEU A 403 19.57 -22.86 -9.52
C LEU A 403 20.26 -23.68 -8.44
N LEU A 404 19.69 -23.74 -7.22
CA LEU A 404 20.29 -24.47 -6.11
C LEU A 404 20.30 -25.97 -6.38
N LYS A 405 19.22 -26.52 -6.93
CA LYS A 405 19.13 -27.93 -7.33
C LYS A 405 20.14 -28.26 -8.42
N GLU A 406 20.21 -27.44 -9.48
CA GLU A 406 21.19 -27.57 -10.55
C GLU A 406 22.62 -27.59 -10.00
N LYS A 407 22.98 -26.66 -9.11
CA LYS A 407 24.33 -26.59 -8.55
C LYS A 407 24.67 -27.75 -7.62
N ILE A 408 23.68 -28.30 -6.91
CA ILE A 408 23.85 -29.53 -6.12
C ILE A 408 24.13 -30.71 -7.06
N GLU A 409 23.31 -30.88 -8.11
CA GLU A 409 23.49 -31.95 -9.09
C GLU A 409 24.85 -31.86 -9.80
N GLU A 410 25.27 -30.67 -10.21
CA GLU A 410 26.60 -30.45 -10.81
C GLU A 410 27.73 -30.87 -9.89
N ILE A 411 27.65 -30.56 -8.58
CA ILE A 411 28.67 -30.97 -7.61
C ILE A 411 28.64 -32.50 -7.43
N GLU A 412 27.45 -33.09 -7.30
CA GLU A 412 27.29 -34.53 -7.08
C GLU A 412 27.74 -35.35 -8.29
N GLN A 413 27.63 -34.82 -9.52
CA GLN A 413 28.14 -35.46 -10.74
C GLN A 413 29.66 -35.35 -10.93
N ARG A 414 30.33 -34.40 -10.25
CA ARG A 414 31.78 -34.21 -10.30
C ARG A 414 32.54 -35.06 -9.27
N LYS A 415 31.83 -35.68 -8.33
CA LYS A 415 32.35 -36.64 -7.35
C LYS A 415 32.28 -38.04 -7.92
#